data_AF-A0A837KHB0-F1
#
_entry.id   AF-A0A837KHB0-F1
#
_cell.length_a   1.000
_cell.length_b   1.000
_cell.length_c   1.000
_cell.angle_alpha   90.00
_cell.angle_beta   90.00
_cell.angle_gamma   90.00
#
_symmetry.space_group_name_H-M   'P 1'
#
loop_
_entity.id
_entity.type
_entity.pdbx_description
1 polymer ?
#
loop_
_entity_poly.entity_id
_entity_poly.type
_entity_poly.pdbx_seq_one_letter_code
_entity_poly.pdbx_strand_id
1 'polypeptide(L)'
;MAFETNEEIAAKTEELRQRVAASRIAKGQPPEPPEKFVPIPLGVILAEQLAPFYKIAVQYAAVIASGSLVHVDTSKLEKYRETAKLARMCIGRHSGLIASSVEWCLREMDEINAAINEGKESEIDKTSKMRRFSFFLEYLNESPWADTYDYKSTEPHHIREAKIKAEVERLKNDPDAYQAEQDAAWRHYSEIEHLI
;
A
#
# COMPACT_ATOMS: atom_id res chain seq x y z
N MET A 1 4.02 37.86 5.98
CA MET A 1 3.71 36.78 5.02
C MET A 1 2.26 36.96 4.62
N ALA A 2 1.98 37.21 3.35
CA ALA A 2 0.59 37.18 2.85
C ALA A 2 0.17 35.71 2.79
N PHE A 3 -0.95 35.38 3.42
CA PHE A 3 -1.54 34.06 3.30
C PHE A 3 -2.31 33.99 1.99
N GLU A 4 -2.16 32.88 1.27
CA GLU A 4 -2.95 32.63 0.06
C GLU A 4 -4.44 32.58 0.43
N THR A 5 -5.26 33.17 -0.42
CA THR A 5 -6.71 33.05 -0.32
C THR A 5 -7.16 31.66 -0.74
N ASN A 6 -8.34 31.25 -0.29
CA ASN A 6 -8.92 29.95 -0.69
C ASN A 6 -9.10 29.84 -2.23
N GLU A 7 -9.36 30.96 -2.90
CA GLU A 7 -9.50 31.00 -4.37
C GLU A 7 -8.17 30.75 -5.08
N GLU A 8 -7.08 31.35 -4.58
CA GLU A 8 -5.73 31.11 -5.09
C GLU A 8 -5.30 29.64 -4.88
N ILE A 9 -5.63 29.06 -3.73
CA ILE A 9 -5.37 27.64 -3.45
C ILE A 9 -6.16 26.75 -4.39
N ALA A 10 -7.45 27.05 -4.62
CA ALA A 10 -8.31 26.28 -5.51
C ALA A 10 -7.80 26.33 -6.96
N ALA A 11 -7.42 27.51 -7.45
CA ALA A 11 -6.87 27.69 -8.79
C ALA A 11 -5.57 26.91 -8.99
N LYS A 12 -4.64 26.97 -8.03
CA LYS A 12 -3.38 26.20 -8.07
C LYS A 12 -3.62 24.69 -8.01
N THR A 13 -4.58 24.24 -7.20
CA THR A 13 -4.93 22.83 -7.09
C THR A 13 -5.48 22.29 -8.43
N GLU A 14 -6.33 23.06 -9.09
CA GLU A 14 -6.86 22.70 -10.41
C GLU A 14 -5.77 22.69 -11.49
N GLU A 15 -4.86 23.68 -11.49
CA GLU A 15 -3.70 23.68 -12.40
C GLU A 15 -2.83 22.42 -12.20
N LEU A 16 -2.52 22.07 -10.94
CA LEU A 16 -1.77 20.87 -10.62
C LEU A 16 -2.51 19.60 -11.08
N ARG A 17 -3.83 19.53 -10.88
CA ARG A 17 -4.65 18.41 -11.35
C ARG A 17 -4.55 18.25 -12.87
N GLN A 18 -4.69 19.33 -13.63
CA GLN A 18 -4.58 19.31 -15.09
C GLN A 18 -3.19 18.88 -15.56
N ARG A 19 -2.14 19.33 -14.88
CA ARG A 19 -0.75 18.91 -15.18
C ARG A 19 -0.53 17.42 -14.91
N VAL A 20 -1.09 16.89 -13.83
CA VAL A 20 -1.04 15.45 -13.53
C VAL A 20 -1.81 14.65 -14.58
N ALA A 21 -3.01 15.08 -14.95
CA ALA A 21 -3.82 14.44 -15.98
C ALA A 21 -3.10 14.43 -17.34
N ALA A 22 -2.52 15.55 -17.76
CA ALA A 22 -1.74 15.64 -19.00
C ALA A 22 -0.53 14.70 -19.01
N SER A 23 0.18 14.58 -17.87
CA SER A 23 1.30 13.64 -17.71
C SER A 23 0.85 12.18 -17.83
N ARG A 24 -0.31 11.82 -17.28
CA ARG A 24 -0.89 10.48 -17.41
C ARG A 24 -1.29 10.17 -18.86
N ILE A 25 -1.97 11.11 -19.52
CA ILE A 25 -2.34 10.97 -20.95
C ILE A 25 -1.10 10.80 -21.82
N ALA A 26 -0.03 11.55 -21.57
CA ALA A 26 1.24 11.41 -22.29
C ALA A 26 1.89 10.03 -22.12
N LYS A 27 1.60 9.32 -21.01
CA LYS A 27 2.04 7.94 -20.76
C LYS A 27 1.06 6.89 -21.29
N GLY A 28 0.00 7.29 -21.98
CA GLY A 28 -1.06 6.37 -22.46
C GLY A 28 -2.03 5.93 -21.38
N GLN A 29 -2.06 6.60 -20.23
CA GLN A 29 -2.92 6.30 -19.09
C GLN A 29 -4.15 7.22 -19.06
N PRO A 30 -5.26 6.80 -18.43
CA PRO A 30 -6.42 7.66 -18.24
C PRO A 30 -6.06 8.86 -17.35
N PRO A 31 -6.70 10.03 -17.54
CA PRO A 31 -6.37 11.26 -16.81
C PRO A 31 -6.51 11.10 -15.30
N GLU A 32 -7.48 10.31 -14.86
CA GLU A 32 -7.65 9.89 -13.47
C GLU A 32 -7.23 8.42 -13.31
N PRO A 33 -6.64 8.03 -12.17
CA PRO A 33 -6.36 6.64 -11.90
C PRO A 33 -7.66 5.81 -11.82
N PRO A 34 -7.64 4.52 -12.19
CA PRO A 34 -8.77 3.63 -11.99
C PRO A 34 -9.23 3.60 -10.52
N GLU A 35 -10.54 3.43 -10.32
CA GLU A 35 -11.08 3.27 -8.97
C GLU A 35 -10.56 2.00 -8.32
N LYS A 36 -10.49 2.04 -6.99
CA LYS A 36 -10.19 0.86 -6.17
C LYS A 36 -11.38 -0.10 -6.22
N PHE A 37 -11.10 -1.39 -6.31
CA PHE A 37 -12.11 -2.40 -6.60
C PHE A 37 -12.08 -3.61 -5.66
N VAL A 38 -11.00 -3.81 -4.90
CA VAL A 38 -10.93 -4.94 -3.96
C VAL A 38 -11.85 -4.65 -2.78
N PRO A 39 -12.83 -5.53 -2.49
CA PRO A 39 -13.78 -5.30 -1.41
C PRO A 39 -13.08 -5.39 -0.04
N ILE A 40 -13.64 -4.69 0.95
CA ILE A 40 -13.03 -4.59 2.29
C ILE A 40 -12.76 -5.98 2.92
N PRO A 41 -13.67 -6.98 2.89
CA PRO A 41 -13.38 -8.29 3.45
C PRO A 41 -12.13 -8.96 2.87
N LEU A 42 -12.00 -8.99 1.54
CA LEU A 42 -10.81 -9.51 0.86
C LEU A 42 -9.57 -8.68 1.22
N GLY A 43 -9.68 -7.35 1.23
CA GLY A 43 -8.60 -6.45 1.62
C GLY A 43 -8.07 -6.69 3.04
N VAL A 44 -8.96 -6.94 4.00
CA VAL A 44 -8.59 -7.28 5.39
C VAL A 44 -7.79 -8.58 5.42
N ILE A 45 -8.25 -9.62 4.71
CA ILE A 45 -7.54 -10.91 4.66
C ILE A 45 -6.15 -10.74 4.03
N LEU A 46 -6.05 -10.02 2.91
CA LEU A 46 -4.77 -9.77 2.26
C LEU A 46 -3.83 -8.96 3.16
N ALA A 47 -4.33 -7.95 3.87
CA ALA A 47 -3.54 -7.17 4.82
C ALA A 47 -3.06 -8.02 6.01
N GLU A 48 -3.89 -8.93 6.53
CA GLU A 48 -3.48 -9.88 7.58
C GLU A 48 -2.40 -10.85 7.07
N GLN A 49 -2.43 -11.27 5.80
CA GLN A 49 -1.38 -12.06 5.18
C GLN A 49 -0.04 -11.32 5.06
N LEU A 50 -0.06 -9.98 5.05
CA LEU A 50 1.12 -9.13 5.09
C LEU A 50 1.70 -8.94 6.50
N ALA A 51 0.96 -9.26 7.56
CA ALA A 51 1.42 -9.07 8.94
C ALA A 51 2.79 -9.71 9.26
N PRO A 52 3.16 -10.89 8.72
CA PRO A 52 4.51 -11.44 8.92
C PRO A 52 5.64 -10.55 8.37
N PHE A 53 5.37 -9.74 7.34
CA PHE A 53 6.36 -8.81 6.78
C PHE A 53 6.77 -7.73 7.77
N TYR A 54 5.88 -7.31 8.68
CA TYR A 54 6.20 -6.32 9.71
C TYR A 54 7.45 -6.71 10.51
N LYS A 55 7.57 -7.98 10.92
CA LYS A 55 8.74 -8.46 11.66
C LYS A 55 10.03 -8.35 10.85
N ILE A 56 9.96 -8.63 9.54
CA ILE A 56 11.08 -8.52 8.62
C ILE A 56 11.50 -7.05 8.49
N ALA A 57 10.53 -6.16 8.30
CA ALA A 57 10.77 -4.72 8.18
C ALA A 57 11.37 -4.14 9.47
N VAL A 58 10.89 -4.56 10.66
CA VAL A 58 11.45 -4.14 11.96
C VAL A 58 12.90 -4.57 12.10
N GLN A 59 13.21 -5.83 11.78
CA GLN A 59 14.59 -6.35 11.84
C GLN A 59 15.50 -5.58 10.89
N TYR A 60 15.05 -5.33 9.66
CA TYR A 60 15.83 -4.58 8.69
C TYR A 60 16.05 -3.13 9.11
N ALA A 61 15.02 -2.47 9.64
CA ALA A 61 15.12 -1.12 10.18
C ALA A 61 16.11 -1.04 11.35
N ALA A 62 16.15 -2.06 12.22
CA ALA A 62 17.12 -2.14 13.31
C ALA A 62 18.57 -2.26 12.80
N VAL A 63 18.80 -2.99 11.70
CA VAL A 63 20.11 -3.05 11.05
C VAL A 63 20.53 -1.67 10.54
N ILE A 64 19.63 -0.96 9.83
CA ILE A 64 19.90 0.41 9.37
C ILE A 64 20.18 1.34 10.54
N ALA A 65 19.39 1.25 11.62
CA ALA A 65 19.55 2.07 12.82
C ALA A 65 20.90 1.85 13.53
N SER A 66 21.48 0.65 13.43
CA SER A 66 22.84 0.36 13.91
C SER A 66 23.95 1.00 13.05
N GLY A 67 23.59 1.66 11.95
CA GLY A 67 24.52 2.26 10.99
C GLY A 67 25.00 1.29 9.91
N SER A 68 24.46 0.07 9.86
CA SER A 68 24.85 -0.96 8.90
C SER A 68 23.87 -1.01 7.72
N LEU A 69 24.39 -1.26 6.52
CA LEU A 69 23.59 -1.62 5.35
C LEU A 69 23.89 -3.08 5.03
N VAL A 70 22.84 -3.87 4.78
CA VAL A 70 22.99 -5.29 4.49
C VAL A 70 22.22 -5.63 3.22
N HIS A 71 22.83 -6.46 2.39
CA HIS A 71 22.17 -7.01 1.21
C HIS A 71 21.11 -8.02 1.66
N VAL A 72 19.88 -7.84 1.19
CA VAL A 72 18.76 -8.74 1.46
C VAL A 72 18.29 -9.36 0.15
N ASP A 73 18.12 -10.67 0.12
CA ASP A 73 17.55 -11.36 -1.02
C ASP A 73 16.03 -11.07 -1.11
N THR A 74 15.66 -9.98 -1.80
CA THR A 74 14.27 -9.53 -1.94
C THR A 74 13.43 -10.46 -2.81
N SER A 75 14.04 -11.36 -3.59
CA SER A 75 13.32 -12.39 -4.35
C SER A 75 12.56 -13.35 -3.44
N LYS A 76 13.06 -13.60 -2.23
CA LYS A 76 12.38 -14.42 -1.21
C LYS A 76 11.16 -13.74 -0.59
N LEU A 77 10.95 -12.45 -0.90
CA LEU A 77 9.86 -11.64 -0.40
C LEU A 77 8.79 -11.36 -1.46
N GLU A 78 8.90 -11.97 -2.65
CA GLU A 78 8.01 -11.69 -3.79
C GLU A 78 6.54 -11.96 -3.48
N LYS A 79 6.24 -13.00 -2.69
CA LYS A 79 4.86 -13.27 -2.22
C LYS A 79 4.22 -12.06 -1.53
N TYR A 80 5.01 -11.25 -0.79
CA TYR A 80 4.50 -10.06 -0.13
C TYR A 80 4.27 -8.92 -1.13
N ARG A 81 5.05 -8.84 -2.22
CA ARG A 81 4.76 -7.90 -3.32
C ARG A 81 3.48 -8.26 -4.02
N GLU A 82 3.29 -9.53 -4.36
CA GLU A 82 2.07 -10.00 -5.03
C GLU A 82 0.83 -9.73 -4.17
N THR A 83 0.86 -10.10 -2.89
CA THR A 83 -0.24 -9.79 -1.96
C THR A 83 -0.45 -8.27 -1.82
N ALA A 84 0.62 -7.48 -1.72
CA ALA A 84 0.52 -6.03 -1.58
C ALA A 84 -0.06 -5.35 -2.84
N LYS A 85 0.31 -5.80 -4.04
CA LYS A 85 -0.21 -5.28 -5.31
C LYS A 85 -1.74 -5.32 -5.34
N LEU A 86 -2.30 -6.47 -4.98
CA LEU A 86 -3.75 -6.65 -4.95
C LEU A 86 -4.39 -5.88 -3.77
N ALA A 87 -3.80 -5.97 -2.57
CA ALA A 87 -4.32 -5.30 -1.37
C ALA A 87 -4.35 -3.77 -1.48
N ARG A 88 -3.43 -3.17 -2.24
CA ARG A 88 -3.38 -1.72 -2.51
C ARG A 88 -4.65 -1.22 -3.21
N MET A 89 -5.28 -2.10 -4.01
CA MET A 89 -6.54 -1.84 -4.71
C MET A 89 -7.77 -2.01 -3.81
N CYS A 90 -7.59 -2.24 -2.50
CA CYS A 90 -8.68 -2.29 -1.54
C CYS A 90 -9.40 -0.95 -1.43
N ILE A 91 -10.72 -0.97 -1.50
CA ILE A 91 -11.61 0.17 -1.25
C ILE A 91 -11.36 0.73 0.16
N GLY A 92 -11.00 -0.14 1.11
CA GLY A 92 -10.54 0.22 2.45
C GLY A 92 -9.22 0.99 2.43
N ARG A 93 -9.17 2.07 3.21
CA ARG A 93 -7.99 2.94 3.31
C ARG A 93 -6.84 2.24 4.03
N HIS A 94 -7.10 1.61 5.17
CA HIS A 94 -6.09 1.04 6.06
C HIS A 94 -5.44 -0.19 5.44
N SER A 95 -6.22 -1.11 4.86
CA SER A 95 -5.69 -2.27 4.12
C SER A 95 -4.79 -1.82 2.96
N GLY A 96 -5.22 -0.80 2.20
CA GLY A 96 -4.42 -0.25 1.10
C GLY A 96 -3.15 0.47 1.58
N LEU A 97 -3.17 1.07 2.77
CA LEU A 97 -2.02 1.76 3.36
C LEU A 97 -0.98 0.76 3.88
N ILE A 98 -1.41 -0.29 4.58
CA ILE A 98 -0.55 -1.42 4.99
C ILE A 98 0.14 -2.00 3.75
N ALA A 99 -0.61 -2.27 2.68
CA ALA A 99 -0.08 -2.78 1.42
C ALA A 99 0.96 -1.86 0.78
N SER A 100 0.67 -0.55 0.72
CA SER A 100 1.60 0.45 0.18
C SER A 100 2.90 0.51 0.98
N SER A 101 2.83 0.39 2.31
CA SER A 101 4.02 0.38 3.16
C SER A 101 4.88 -0.86 2.97
N VAL A 102 4.30 -2.03 2.65
CA VAL A 102 5.08 -3.21 2.25
C VAL A 102 5.85 -2.93 0.97
N GLU A 103 5.20 -2.39 -0.07
CA GLU A 103 5.85 -2.04 -1.33
C GLU A 103 6.97 -1.01 -1.14
N TRP A 104 6.74 0.02 -0.30
CA TRP A 104 7.75 1.04 -0.01
C TRP A 104 8.96 0.46 0.72
N CYS A 105 8.76 -0.36 1.75
CA CYS A 105 9.85 -1.07 2.44
C CYS A 105 10.68 -1.90 1.46
N LEU A 106 10.02 -2.67 0.60
CA LEU A 106 10.68 -3.53 -0.38
C LEU A 106 11.45 -2.73 -1.44
N ARG A 107 10.91 -1.61 -1.92
CA ARG A 107 11.63 -0.69 -2.81
C ARG A 107 12.88 -0.11 -2.15
N GLU A 108 12.79 0.31 -0.88
CA GLU A 108 13.98 0.79 -0.16
C GLU A 108 15.04 -0.31 0.03
N MET A 109 14.62 -1.56 0.27
CA MET A 109 15.53 -2.72 0.30
C MET A 109 16.22 -2.93 -1.05
N ASP A 110 15.48 -2.84 -2.17
CA ASP A 110 16.05 -2.97 -3.52
C ASP A 110 17.04 -1.84 -3.82
N GLU A 111 16.72 -0.60 -3.47
CA GLU A 111 17.61 0.55 -3.63
C GLU A 111 18.92 0.37 -2.84
N ILE A 112 18.84 -0.15 -1.60
CA ILE A 112 20.02 -0.43 -0.79
C ILE A 112 20.83 -1.58 -1.39
N ASN A 113 20.19 -2.66 -1.87
CA ASN A 113 20.87 -3.75 -2.56
C ASN A 113 21.61 -3.25 -3.80
N ALA A 114 20.98 -2.40 -4.61
CA ALA A 114 21.60 -1.82 -5.80
C ALA A 114 22.84 -0.99 -5.42
N ALA A 115 22.74 -0.14 -4.40
CA ALA A 115 23.86 0.65 -3.92
C ALA A 115 25.02 -0.22 -3.40
N ILE A 116 24.73 -1.34 -2.70
CA ILE A 116 25.74 -2.30 -2.26
C ILE A 116 26.41 -2.97 -3.46
N ASN A 117 25.63 -3.46 -4.42
CA ASN A 117 26.15 -4.15 -5.60
C ASN A 117 27.02 -3.23 -6.48
N GLU A 118 26.75 -1.92 -6.46
CA GLU A 118 27.53 -0.90 -7.17
C GLU A 118 28.70 -0.33 -6.35
N GLY A 119 28.87 -0.72 -5.08
CA GLY A 119 29.90 -0.18 -4.18
C GLY A 119 29.69 1.30 -3.80
N LYS A 120 28.43 1.75 -3.77
CA LYS A 120 27.99 3.13 -3.48
C LYS A 120 27.31 3.27 -2.13
N GLU A 121 27.64 2.41 -1.16
CA GLU A 121 27.01 2.43 0.17
C GLU A 121 27.24 3.74 0.92
N SER A 122 28.35 4.43 0.62
CA SER A 122 28.69 5.73 1.19
C SER A 122 27.79 6.87 0.72
N GLU A 123 27.09 6.71 -0.40
CA GLU A 123 26.14 7.69 -0.96
C GLU A 123 24.75 7.59 -0.32
N ILE A 124 24.47 6.49 0.40
CA ILE A 124 23.17 6.28 1.04
C ILE A 124 23.06 7.11 2.33
N ASP A 125 22.10 8.03 2.35
CA ASP A 125 21.69 8.71 3.59
C ASP A 125 20.93 7.74 4.51
N LYS A 126 21.68 7.08 5.39
CA LYS A 126 21.16 6.15 6.41
C LYS A 126 20.12 6.80 7.34
N THR A 127 20.26 8.09 7.64
CA THR A 127 19.32 8.81 8.51
C THR A 127 17.98 8.97 7.81
N SER A 128 17.99 9.34 6.53
CA SER A 128 16.79 9.41 5.70
C SER A 128 16.13 8.03 5.56
N LYS A 129 16.89 6.98 5.26
CA LYS A 129 16.37 5.60 5.20
C LYS A 129 15.73 5.17 6.52
N MET A 130 16.40 5.39 7.65
CA MET A 130 15.85 5.09 8.98
C MET A 130 14.51 5.82 9.24
N ARG A 131 14.42 7.11 8.92
CA ARG A 131 13.17 7.88 9.08
C ARG A 131 12.04 7.33 8.21
N ARG A 132 12.33 6.96 6.97
CA ARG A 132 11.36 6.32 6.07
C ARG A 132 10.87 4.99 6.63
N PHE A 133 11.78 4.11 7.06
CA PHE A 133 11.40 2.85 7.67
C PHE A 133 10.57 3.04 8.94
N SER A 134 10.91 4.01 9.80
CA SER A 134 10.09 4.35 10.97
C SER A 134 8.66 4.69 10.57
N PHE A 135 8.50 5.57 9.57
CA PHE A 135 7.19 5.96 9.04
C PHE A 135 6.43 4.77 8.42
N PHE A 136 7.11 3.89 7.68
CA PHE A 136 6.46 2.71 7.10
C PHE A 136 6.00 1.72 8.17
N LEU A 137 6.80 1.54 9.22
CA LEU A 137 6.48 0.66 10.34
C LEU A 137 5.26 1.13 11.14
N GLU A 138 5.06 2.45 11.28
CA GLU A 138 3.84 2.99 11.89
C GLU A 138 2.59 2.49 11.18
N TYR A 139 2.56 2.56 9.84
CA TYR A 139 1.42 2.08 9.05
C TYR A 139 1.30 0.56 8.98
N LEU A 140 2.42 -0.17 8.92
CA LEU A 140 2.40 -1.63 8.94
C LEU A 140 1.83 -2.18 10.26
N ASN A 141 1.89 -1.39 11.33
CA ASN A 141 1.33 -1.74 12.64
C ASN A 141 -0.13 -1.30 12.80
N GLU A 142 -0.74 -0.64 11.81
CA GLU A 142 -2.17 -0.34 11.84
C GLU A 142 -3.03 -1.60 11.71
N SER A 143 -4.26 -1.53 12.23
CA SER A 143 -5.22 -2.61 12.08
C SER A 143 -6.00 -2.45 10.77
N PRO A 144 -6.05 -3.49 9.90
CA PRO A 144 -6.88 -3.44 8.69
C PRO A 144 -8.38 -3.36 9.03
N TRP A 145 -8.78 -3.75 10.25
CA TRP A 145 -10.15 -3.67 10.73
C TRP A 145 -10.67 -2.24 10.89
N ALA A 146 -9.81 -1.22 10.86
CA ALA A 146 -10.24 0.17 10.82
C ALA A 146 -11.02 0.50 9.53
N ASP A 147 -10.90 -0.32 8.47
CA ASP A 147 -11.72 -0.19 7.25
C ASP A 147 -13.20 -0.51 7.45
N THR A 148 -13.58 -1.09 8.60
CA THR A 148 -14.99 -1.31 8.94
C THR A 148 -15.72 -0.02 9.30
N TYR A 149 -14.98 1.06 9.58
CA TYR A 149 -15.53 2.37 9.83
C TYR A 149 -15.70 3.16 8.53
N ASP A 150 -16.91 3.65 8.29
CA ASP A 150 -17.24 4.50 7.14
C ASP A 150 -18.13 5.65 7.62
N TYR A 151 -17.55 6.84 7.75
CA TYR A 151 -18.25 8.03 8.23
C TYR A 151 -19.36 8.52 7.27
N LYS A 152 -19.36 8.05 6.01
CA LYS A 152 -20.39 8.37 5.02
C LYS A 152 -21.54 7.36 5.02
N SER A 153 -21.38 6.23 5.70
CA SER A 153 -22.38 5.19 5.78
C SER A 153 -23.59 5.63 6.60
N THR A 154 -24.79 5.38 6.07
CA THR A 154 -26.04 5.51 6.83
C THR A 154 -26.32 4.28 7.70
N GLU A 155 -25.63 3.16 7.45
CA GLU A 155 -25.70 1.97 8.29
C GLU A 155 -24.89 2.17 9.58
N PRO A 156 -25.46 1.87 10.77
CA PRO A 156 -24.72 1.92 12.02
C PRO A 156 -23.44 1.08 11.98
N HIS A 157 -22.34 1.66 12.46
CA HIS A 157 -21.00 1.05 12.38
C HIS A 157 -20.97 -0.39 12.91
N HIS A 158 -21.59 -0.68 14.05
CA HIS A 158 -21.61 -2.03 14.63
C HIS A 158 -22.30 -3.09 13.74
N ILE A 159 -23.31 -2.69 12.94
CA ILE A 159 -23.99 -3.60 12.00
C ILE A 159 -23.07 -3.87 10.80
N ARG A 160 -22.48 -2.81 10.25
CA ARG A 160 -21.54 -2.91 9.13
C ARG A 160 -20.32 -3.74 9.50
N GLU A 161 -19.73 -3.47 10.65
CA GLU A 161 -18.59 -4.19 11.20
C GLU A 161 -18.93 -5.68 11.36
N ALA A 162 -20.10 -6.01 11.93
CA ALA A 162 -20.54 -7.39 12.06
C ALA A 162 -20.68 -8.11 10.70
N LYS A 163 -21.21 -7.44 9.68
CA LYS A 163 -21.31 -7.98 8.31
C LYS A 163 -19.94 -8.23 7.69
N ILE A 164 -19.03 -7.27 7.79
CA ILE A 164 -17.67 -7.41 7.26
C ILE A 164 -16.94 -8.54 7.99
N LYS A 165 -17.03 -8.60 9.32
CA LYS A 165 -16.45 -9.69 10.11
C LYS A 165 -17.01 -11.05 9.70
N ALA A 166 -18.32 -11.17 9.57
CA ALA A 166 -18.95 -12.42 9.13
C ALA A 166 -18.46 -12.86 7.75
N GLU A 167 -18.27 -11.91 6.83
CA GLU A 167 -17.77 -12.23 5.49
C GLU A 167 -16.29 -12.60 5.47
N VAL A 168 -15.46 -11.91 6.26
CA VAL A 168 -14.05 -12.28 6.46
C VAL A 168 -13.95 -13.71 7.03
N GLU A 169 -14.75 -14.03 8.04
CA GLU A 169 -14.77 -15.37 8.63
C GLU A 169 -15.32 -16.41 7.65
N ARG A 170 -16.34 -16.09 6.86
CA ARG A 170 -16.83 -16.98 5.79
C ARG A 170 -15.71 -17.31 4.81
N LEU A 171 -15.02 -16.30 4.28
CA LEU A 171 -13.93 -16.47 3.33
C LEU A 171 -12.74 -17.25 3.92
N LYS A 172 -12.36 -16.98 5.16
CA LYS A 172 -11.29 -17.74 5.84
C LYS A 172 -11.63 -19.22 6.02
N ASN A 173 -12.91 -19.55 6.20
CA ASN A 173 -13.38 -20.93 6.39
C ASN A 173 -13.80 -21.63 5.10
N ASP A 174 -13.81 -20.94 3.97
CA ASP A 174 -14.17 -21.46 2.64
C ASP A 174 -13.04 -21.15 1.64
N PRO A 175 -12.03 -22.02 1.53
CA PRO A 175 -10.88 -21.81 0.67
C PRO A 175 -11.24 -21.65 -0.81
N ASP A 176 -12.28 -22.33 -1.28
CA ASP A 176 -12.73 -22.26 -2.67
C ASP A 176 -13.36 -20.90 -2.95
N ALA A 177 -14.19 -20.39 -2.04
CA ALA A 177 -14.75 -19.04 -2.18
C ALA A 177 -13.67 -17.95 -2.07
N TYR A 178 -12.71 -18.11 -1.14
CA TYR A 178 -11.59 -17.18 -1.03
C TYR A 178 -10.75 -17.14 -2.32
N GLN A 179 -10.39 -18.31 -2.86
CA GLN A 179 -9.63 -18.39 -4.10
C GLN A 179 -10.41 -17.78 -5.26
N ALA A 180 -11.72 -18.04 -5.37
CA ALA A 180 -12.56 -17.48 -6.41
C ALA A 180 -12.62 -15.94 -6.37
N GLU A 181 -12.70 -15.34 -5.17
CA GLU A 181 -12.65 -13.88 -5.02
C GLU A 181 -11.27 -13.31 -5.34
N GLN A 182 -10.21 -13.97 -4.90
CA GLN A 182 -8.84 -13.56 -5.21
C GLN A 182 -8.56 -13.64 -6.72
N ASP A 183 -9.01 -14.70 -7.40
CA ASP A 183 -8.86 -14.89 -8.84
C ASP A 183 -9.67 -13.85 -9.63
N ALA A 184 -10.88 -13.54 -9.18
CA ALA A 184 -11.70 -12.49 -9.79
C ALA A 184 -11.03 -11.11 -9.66
N ALA A 185 -10.47 -10.82 -8.49
CA ALA A 185 -9.75 -9.58 -8.25
C ALA A 185 -8.46 -9.48 -9.09
N TRP A 186 -7.70 -10.58 -9.22
CA TRP A 186 -6.53 -10.62 -10.10
C TRP A 186 -6.89 -10.48 -11.58
N ARG A 187 -7.96 -11.14 -12.03
CA ARG A 187 -8.45 -10.98 -13.42
C ARG A 187 -8.72 -9.52 -13.72
N HIS A 188 -9.46 -8.84 -12.84
CA HIS A 188 -9.74 -7.42 -13.01
C HIS A 188 -8.48 -6.57 -12.92
N TYR A 189 -7.56 -6.87 -12.00
CA TYR A 189 -6.26 -6.21 -11.92
C TYR A 189 -5.51 -6.29 -13.25
N SER A 190 -5.39 -7.48 -13.85
CA SER A 190 -4.69 -7.67 -15.12
C SER A 190 -5.35 -6.92 -16.29
N GLU A 191 -6.67 -6.76 -16.26
CA GLU A 191 -7.39 -5.95 -17.25
C GLU A 191 -7.05 -4.46 -17.15
N ILE A 192 -6.74 -3.95 -15.95
CA ILE A 192 -6.53 -2.53 -15.71
C ILE A 192 -5.08 -2.15 -15.35
N GLU A 193 -4.16 -3.11 -15.22
CA GLU A 193 -2.80 -2.85 -14.73
C GLU A 193 -2.07 -1.81 -15.58
N HIS A 194 -2.27 -1.84 -16.90
CA HIS A 194 -1.72 -0.86 -17.83
C HIS A 194 -2.25 0.58 -17.64
N LEU A 195 -3.35 0.74 -16.89
CA LEU A 195 -3.99 2.02 -16.59
C LEU A 195 -3.55 2.61 -15.24
N ILE A 196 -2.92 1.81 -14.37
CA ILE A 196 -2.47 2.20 -13.01
C ILE A 196 -1.17 3.02 -13.11
#